data_AF-A0A919TKC4-F1
#
_entry.id   AF-A0A919TKC4-F1
#
_cell.length_a   1.000
_cell.length_b   1.000
_cell.length_c   1.000
_cell.angle_alpha   90.00
_cell.angle_beta   90.00
_cell.angle_gamma   90.00
#
_symmetry.space_group_name_H-M   'P 1'
#
loop_
_entity.id
_entity.type
_entity.pdbx_description
1 polymer ?
#
loop_
_entity_poly.entity_id
_entity_poly.type
_entity_poly.pdbx_seq_one_letter_code
_entity_poly.pdbx_strand_id
1 'polypeptide(L)'
;MELAGDTEEEPTRQPAALTGGERLKYLRAQRRWTQPQLARRFQAVGAWYLGAPKWTSSLVSMISKWEGDTVVPDSYNLHILAEALNVRVTEVGFPVDPHYVHPPRRATPLQAD
;
A
#
# COMPACT_ATOMS: atom_id res chain seq x y z
N MET A 1 -21.11 54.47 -6.12
CA MET A 1 -21.68 53.11 -6.19
C MET A 1 -20.57 52.22 -6.73
N GLU A 2 -19.80 51.61 -5.86
CA GLU A 2 -18.82 50.58 -6.22
C GLU A 2 -19.16 49.35 -5.38
N LEU A 3 -19.65 48.32 -6.05
CA LEU A 3 -19.91 47.01 -5.46
C LEU A 3 -18.58 46.24 -5.50
N ALA A 4 -17.85 46.27 -4.38
CA ALA A 4 -16.75 45.33 -4.18
C ALA A 4 -17.38 43.94 -4.02
N GLY A 5 -17.14 43.07 -5.01
CA GLY A 5 -17.50 41.66 -4.92
C GLY A 5 -16.57 40.97 -3.95
N ASP A 6 -17.05 40.68 -2.75
CA ASP A 6 -16.48 39.67 -1.87
C ASP A 6 -16.72 38.29 -2.50
N THR A 7 -15.81 37.86 -3.37
CA THR A 7 -15.68 36.45 -3.71
C THR A 7 -14.94 35.81 -2.53
N GLU A 8 -15.69 35.36 -1.53
CA GLU A 8 -15.18 34.44 -0.52
C GLU A 8 -14.75 33.15 -1.24
N GLU A 9 -13.46 33.05 -1.57
CA GLU A 9 -12.86 31.78 -1.99
C GLU A 9 -13.03 30.80 -0.82
N GLU A 10 -14.01 29.90 -0.94
CA GLU A 10 -14.14 28.74 -0.06
C GLU A 10 -12.75 28.11 0.10
N PRO A 11 -12.22 28.00 1.33
CA PRO A 11 -10.97 27.28 1.52
C PRO A 11 -11.24 25.86 1.07
N THR A 12 -10.65 25.47 -0.07
CA THR A 12 -10.65 24.10 -0.55
C THR A 12 -10.28 23.23 0.64
N ARG A 13 -11.26 22.51 1.21
CA ARG A 13 -11.02 21.53 2.26
C ARG A 13 -10.01 20.56 1.67
N GLN A 14 -8.73 20.75 2.00
CA GLN A 14 -7.73 19.75 1.72
C GLN A 14 -8.24 18.49 2.40
N PRO A 15 -8.49 17.39 1.67
CA PRO A 15 -8.95 16.17 2.30
C PRO A 15 -7.95 15.82 3.40
N ALA A 16 -8.45 15.55 4.61
CA ALA A 16 -7.62 15.11 5.71
C ALA A 16 -6.67 14.01 5.22
N ALA A 17 -5.40 14.07 5.60
CA ALA A 17 -4.42 13.09 5.18
C ALA A 17 -4.95 11.70 5.55
N LEU A 18 -5.18 10.85 4.53
CA LEU A 18 -5.67 9.49 4.72
C LEU A 18 -4.74 8.73 5.68
N THR A 19 -5.31 7.88 6.55
CA THR A 19 -4.49 6.93 7.32
C THR A 19 -3.78 5.94 6.39
N GLY A 20 -2.81 5.18 6.92
CA GLY A 20 -2.09 4.17 6.13
C GLY A 20 -3.01 3.11 5.53
N GLY A 21 -3.93 2.58 6.34
CA GLY A 21 -4.94 1.62 5.90
C GLY A 21 -5.90 2.18 4.87
N GLU A 22 -6.39 3.41 5.07
CA GLU A 22 -7.26 4.10 4.10
C GLU A 22 -6.55 4.34 2.77
N ARG A 23 -5.28 4.74 2.83
CA ARG A 23 -4.44 4.96 1.64
C ARG A 23 -4.22 3.66 0.88
N LEU A 24 -3.90 2.56 1.57
CA LEU A 24 -3.76 1.24 0.96
C LEU A 24 -5.06 0.78 0.28
N LYS A 25 -6.19 0.92 0.99
CA LYS A 25 -7.52 0.61 0.46
C LYS A 25 -7.85 1.44 -0.78
N TYR A 26 -7.53 2.72 -0.75
CA TYR A 26 -7.70 3.64 -1.88
C TYR A 26 -6.86 3.23 -3.09
N LEU A 27 -5.56 2.96 -2.91
CA LEU A 27 -4.67 2.51 -3.98
C LEU A 27 -5.14 1.19 -4.60
N ARG A 28 -5.61 0.25 -3.79
CA ARG A 28 -6.23 -0.98 -4.28
C ARG A 28 -7.50 -0.71 -5.09
N ALA A 29 -8.35 0.20 -4.62
CA ALA A 29 -9.59 0.58 -5.29
C ALA A 29 -9.34 1.28 -6.63
N GLN A 30 -8.29 2.09 -6.75
CA GLN A 30 -7.86 2.68 -8.03
C GLN A 30 -7.53 1.62 -9.09
N ARG A 31 -6.98 0.47 -8.67
CA ARG A 31 -6.72 -0.69 -9.52
C ARG A 31 -7.97 -1.54 -9.79
N ARG A 32 -9.11 -1.21 -9.16
CA ARG A 32 -10.35 -2.00 -9.14
C ARG A 32 -10.13 -3.43 -8.63
N TRP A 33 -9.19 -3.60 -7.70
CA TRP A 33 -8.87 -4.91 -7.14
C TRP A 33 -9.64 -5.18 -5.86
N THR A 34 -10.02 -6.44 -5.65
CA THR A 34 -10.46 -6.98 -4.36
C THR A 34 -9.23 -7.35 -3.50
N GLN A 35 -9.42 -7.54 -2.19
CA GLN A 35 -8.33 -7.99 -1.32
C GLN A 35 -7.70 -9.32 -1.79
N PRO A 36 -8.47 -10.34 -2.24
CA PRO A 36 -7.90 -11.55 -2.85
C PRO A 36 -7.05 -11.29 -4.11
N GLN A 37 -7.44 -10.32 -4.95
CA GLN A 37 -6.65 -9.97 -6.14
C GLN A 37 -5.33 -9.30 -5.75
N LEU A 38 -5.34 -8.39 -4.76
CA LEU A 38 -4.11 -7.83 -4.20
C LEU A 38 -3.25 -8.92 -3.56
N ALA A 39 -3.84 -9.87 -2.83
CA ALA A 39 -3.12 -10.99 -2.22
C ALA A 39 -2.37 -11.83 -3.28
N ARG A 40 -3.06 -12.20 -4.37
CA ARG A 40 -2.43 -12.94 -5.48
C ARG A 40 -1.29 -12.16 -6.11
N ARG A 41 -1.49 -10.85 -6.35
CA ARG A 41 -0.44 -10.01 -6.94
C ARG A 41 0.75 -9.87 -6.00
N PHE A 42 0.49 -9.67 -4.71
CA PHE A 42 1.50 -9.61 -3.66
C PHE A 42 2.31 -10.90 -3.61
N GLN A 43 1.67 -12.07 -3.64
CA GLN A 43 2.36 -13.37 -3.69
C GLN A 43 3.24 -13.49 -4.94
N ALA A 44 2.68 -13.15 -6.11
CA ALA A 44 3.40 -13.20 -7.37
C ALA A 44 4.65 -12.30 -7.38
N VAL A 45 4.58 -11.12 -6.74
CA VAL A 45 5.73 -10.22 -6.56
C VAL A 45 6.71 -10.78 -5.53
N GLY A 46 6.22 -11.18 -4.35
CA GLY A 46 7.03 -11.70 -3.26
C GLY A 46 7.84 -12.95 -3.64
N ALA A 47 7.34 -13.76 -4.59
CA ALA A 47 8.06 -14.92 -5.13
C ALA A 47 9.42 -14.56 -5.75
N TRP A 48 9.60 -13.33 -6.22
CA TRP A 48 10.87 -12.85 -6.79
C TRP A 48 11.89 -12.43 -5.74
N TYR A 49 11.55 -12.41 -4.45
CA TYR A 49 12.43 -11.87 -3.41
C TYR A 49 12.97 -12.95 -2.48
N LEU A 50 14.22 -12.77 -2.02
CA LEU A 50 14.80 -13.61 -0.97
C LEU A 50 14.07 -13.37 0.35
N GLY A 51 13.74 -14.45 1.08
CA GLY A 51 13.08 -14.34 2.39
C GLY A 51 11.55 -14.17 2.36
N ALA A 52 10.88 -14.50 1.24
CA ALA A 52 9.41 -14.52 1.18
C ALA A 52 8.83 -15.24 2.42
N PRO A 53 8.03 -14.54 3.26
CA PRO A 53 7.51 -15.14 4.48
C PRO A 53 6.69 -16.38 4.16
N LYS A 54 6.95 -17.49 4.86
CA LYS A 54 5.98 -18.59 4.92
C LYS A 54 4.79 -18.10 5.73
N TRP A 55 3.74 -17.68 5.04
CA TRP A 55 2.56 -17.12 5.67
C TRP A 55 1.82 -18.20 6.46
N THR A 56 1.84 -18.09 7.79
CA THR A 56 1.04 -18.96 8.70
C THR A 56 -0.44 -18.57 8.73
N SER A 57 -0.75 -17.33 8.31
CA SER A 57 -2.09 -16.77 8.22
C SER A 57 -2.44 -16.41 6.78
N SER A 58 -3.74 -16.40 6.45
CA SER A 58 -4.22 -15.95 5.13
C SER A 58 -3.75 -14.52 4.83
N LEU A 59 -3.11 -14.33 3.68
CA LEU A 59 -2.67 -13.01 3.21
C LEU A 59 -3.87 -12.05 3.01
N VAL A 60 -5.04 -12.56 2.66
CA VAL A 60 -6.27 -11.75 2.58
C VAL A 60 -6.62 -11.18 3.96
N SER A 61 -6.49 -11.99 5.02
CA SER A 61 -6.71 -11.52 6.39
C SER A 61 -5.67 -10.49 6.82
N MET A 62 -4.42 -10.64 6.40
CA MET A 62 -3.36 -9.64 6.65
C MET A 62 -3.66 -8.32 5.95
N ILE A 63 -4.04 -8.36 4.66
CA ILE A 63 -4.45 -7.17 3.91
C ILE A 63 -5.63 -6.48 4.58
N SER A 64 -6.63 -7.24 5.05
CA SER A 64 -7.77 -6.66 5.77
C SER A 64 -7.35 -5.94 7.06
N LYS A 65 -6.43 -6.53 7.83
CA LYS A 65 -5.86 -5.90 9.03
C LYS A 65 -5.06 -4.64 8.71
N TRP A 66 -4.29 -4.64 7.62
CA TRP A 66 -3.54 -3.46 7.16
C TRP A 66 -4.49 -2.34 6.70
N GLU A 67 -5.52 -2.67 5.92
CA GLU A 67 -6.51 -1.68 5.45
C GLU A 67 -7.38 -1.09 6.57
N GLY A 68 -7.54 -1.83 7.67
CA GLY A 68 -8.23 -1.37 8.87
C GLY A 68 -7.30 -0.79 9.94
N ASP A 69 -6.02 -0.52 9.62
CA ASP A 69 -4.99 -0.03 10.54
C ASP A 69 -4.88 -0.84 11.86
N THR A 70 -5.32 -2.10 11.84
CA THR A 70 -5.27 -3.00 13.01
C THR A 70 -3.87 -3.55 13.21
N VAL A 71 -3.11 -3.69 12.13
CA VAL A 71 -1.70 -4.09 12.10
C VAL A 71 -0.98 -3.19 11.09
N VAL A 72 0.26 -2.79 11.40
CA VAL A 72 1.12 -2.09 10.46
C VAL A 72 1.96 -3.14 9.71
N PRO A 73 2.00 -3.13 8.36
CA PRO A 73 2.92 -3.98 7.61
C PRO A 73 4.37 -3.62 7.94
N ASP A 74 5.23 -4.62 8.10
CA ASP A 74 6.68 -4.39 8.21
C ASP A 74 7.26 -3.83 6.88
N SER A 75 8.50 -3.35 6.94
CA SER A 75 9.19 -2.75 5.79
C SER A 75 9.27 -3.72 4.60
N TYR A 76 9.49 -5.03 4.83
CA TYR A 76 9.51 -6.01 3.75
C TYR A 76 8.16 -6.04 3.02
N ASN A 77 7.06 -6.20 3.76
CA ASN A 77 5.73 -6.26 3.20
C ASN A 77 5.30 -4.94 2.55
N LEU A 78 5.76 -3.80 3.07
CA LEU A 78 5.51 -2.50 2.47
C LEU A 78 6.10 -2.35 1.08
N HIS A 79 7.34 -2.80 0.89
CA HIS A 79 7.98 -2.76 -0.42
C HIS A 79 7.29 -3.72 -1.41
N ILE A 80 6.89 -4.91 -0.98
CA ILE A 80 6.11 -5.83 -1.83
C ILE A 80 4.74 -5.24 -2.17
N LEU A 81 4.05 -4.60 -1.22
CA LEU A 81 2.77 -3.90 -1.48
C LEU A 81 2.95 -2.77 -2.50
N ALA A 82 3.97 -1.93 -2.32
CA ALA A 82 4.25 -0.81 -3.21
C ALA A 82 4.47 -1.30 -4.65
N GLU A 83 5.26 -2.35 -4.81
CA GLU A 83 5.53 -2.94 -6.11
C GLU A 83 4.31 -3.66 -6.71
N ALA A 84 3.55 -4.39 -5.89
CA ALA A 84 2.30 -5.03 -6.31
C ALA A 84 1.29 -3.99 -6.84
N LEU A 85 1.22 -2.84 -6.19
CA LEU A 85 0.37 -1.70 -6.56
C LEU A 85 1.01 -0.77 -7.60
N ASN A 86 2.27 -1.02 -7.97
CA ASN A 86 3.09 -0.20 -8.87
C ASN A 86 3.08 1.30 -8.49
N VAL A 87 3.51 1.58 -7.26
CA VAL A 87 3.70 2.92 -6.66
C VAL A 87 5.01 2.96 -5.87
N ARG A 88 5.48 4.14 -5.45
CA ARG A 88 6.61 4.22 -4.50
C ARG A 88 6.19 3.75 -3.11
N VAL A 89 7.13 3.21 -2.33
CA VAL A 89 6.86 2.73 -0.96
C VAL A 89 6.28 3.82 -0.05
N THR A 90 6.74 5.06 -0.21
CA THR A 90 6.23 6.23 0.52
C THR A 90 4.78 6.59 0.18
N GLU A 91 4.24 6.09 -0.93
CA GLU A 91 2.87 6.40 -1.37
C GLU A 91 1.83 5.45 -0.77
N VAL A 92 2.26 4.31 -0.20
CA VAL A 92 1.39 3.29 0.41
C VAL A 92 0.69 3.83 1.65
N GLY A 93 1.31 4.79 2.35
CA GLY A 93 0.71 5.51 3.48
C GLY A 93 1.16 5.06 4.87
N PHE A 94 2.08 4.10 4.96
CA PHE A 94 2.67 3.68 6.24
C PHE A 94 4.08 4.26 6.44
N PRO A 95 4.56 4.35 7.69
CA PRO A 95 5.94 4.71 7.97
C PRO A 95 6.92 3.78 7.24
N VAL A 96 7.92 4.37 6.60
CA VAL A 96 9.00 3.65 5.92
C VAL A 96 10.25 3.76 6.78
N ASP A 97 10.87 2.63 7.11
CA ASP A 97 12.17 2.62 7.77
C ASP A 97 13.25 3.11 6.78
N PRO A 98 13.92 4.25 7.04
CA PRO A 98 14.93 4.81 6.14
C PRO A 98 16.22 3.97 6.06
N HIS A 99 16.45 3.07 7.01
CA HIS A 99 17.62 2.20 7.06
C HIS A 99 17.34 0.80 6.52
N TYR A 100 16.08 0.51 6.18
CA TYR A 100 15.72 -0.78 5.63
C TYR A 100 16.23 -0.94 4.20
N VAL A 101 17.00 -2.01 3.97
CA VAL A 101 17.49 -2.40 2.65
C VAL A 101 16.63 -3.55 2.15
N HIS A 102 15.79 -3.28 1.14
CA HIS A 102 14.97 -4.33 0.56
C HIS A 102 15.84 -5.38 -0.13
N PRO A 103 15.61 -6.69 0.12
CA PRO A 103 16.38 -7.75 -0.52
C PRO A 103 16.38 -7.61 -2.05
N PRO A 104 17.47 -7.99 -2.73
CA PRO A 104 17.50 -7.98 -4.18
C PRO A 104 16.50 -9.00 -4.74
N ARG A 105 15.98 -8.70 -5.93
CA ARG A 105 15.22 -9.68 -6.71
C ARG A 105 16.12 -10.85 -7.12
N ARG A 106 15.55 -12.05 -7.10
CA ARG A 106 16.12 -13.28 -7.62
C ARG A 106 16.09 -13.27 -9.15
N ALA A 107 16.95 -14.09 -9.76
CA ALA A 107 16.93 -14.34 -11.21
C ALA A 107 15.70 -15.16 -11.65
N THR A 108 15.17 -16.00 -10.77
CA THR A 108 13.99 -16.83 -10.99
C THR A 108 13.03 -16.75 -9.80
N PRO A 109 11.70 -16.77 -10.04
CA PRO A 109 10.72 -16.72 -8.96
C PRO A 109 10.68 -18.05 -8.21
N LEU A 110 10.37 -18.01 -6.92
CA LEU A 110 9.95 -19.20 -6.18
C LEU A 110 8.71 -19.80 -6.85
N GLN A 111 8.72 -21.12 -7.04
CA GLN A 111 7.49 -21.81 -7.42
C GLN A 111 6.51 -21.68 -6.26
N ALA A 112 5.28 -21.26 -6.58
CA ALA A 112 4.18 -21.37 -5.65
C ALA A 112 3.82 -22.85 -5.57
N ASP A 113 3.98 -23.46 -4.39
CA ASP A 113 3.46 -24.79 -4.09
C ASP A 113 1.93 -24.83 -4.23
#